data_AF-A0A2X2BCR6-F1
#
_entry.id   AF-A0A2X2BCR6-F1
#
_cell.length_a   1.000
_cell.length_b   1.000
_cell.length_c   1.000
_cell.angle_alpha   90.00
_cell.angle_beta   90.00
_cell.angle_gamma   90.00
#
_symmetry.space_group_name_H-M   'P 1'
#
loop_
_entity.id
_entity.type
_entity.pdbx_description
1 polymer ?
#
loop_
_entity_poly.entity_id
_entity_poly.type
_entity_poly.pdbx_seq_one_letter_code
_entity_poly.pdbx_strand_id
1 'polypeptide(L)'
;MKKVIRRKNPWVKGKPAQIHIEIVPHNPNWLIQFNEQKSLIQNALSDIALSIEHIGSTAVAGLAAKPIIDIDLIIENPKDESSYIPQLEALGYELIIREPSWYQHRMLKLSNPMVNLHVFGKKLSRTLAPPIIQAMVNNTS
;
A
#
# COMPACT_ATOMS: atom_id res chain seq x y z
N MET A 1 26.78 22.83 10.17
CA MET A 1 25.38 22.87 10.65
C MET A 1 24.59 21.78 9.95
N LYS A 2 24.17 20.72 10.64
CA LYS A 2 23.31 19.67 10.04
C LYS A 2 21.89 20.23 9.98
N LYS A 3 21.37 20.48 8.77
CA LYS A 3 19.99 20.87 8.54
C LYS A 3 19.12 19.69 8.98
N VAL A 4 18.55 19.74 10.17
CA VAL A 4 17.58 18.74 10.63
C VAL A 4 16.37 18.87 9.70
N ILE A 5 16.27 17.96 8.71
CA ILE A 5 15.10 17.86 7.87
C ILE A 5 13.98 17.36 8.79
N ARG A 6 13.15 18.27 9.30
CA ARG A 6 11.91 17.87 9.96
C ARG A 6 11.09 17.08 8.93
N ARG A 7 10.95 15.76 9.14
CA ARG A 7 10.03 14.93 8.36
C ARG A 7 8.65 15.58 8.45
N LYS A 8 8.07 15.94 7.30
CA LYS A 8 6.70 16.44 7.24
C LYS A 8 5.77 15.34 7.73
N ASN A 9 4.70 15.73 8.45
CA ASN A 9 3.67 14.80 8.89
C ASN A 9 3.08 14.08 7.65
N PRO A 10 3.18 12.74 7.56
CA PRO A 10 2.74 12.00 6.40
C PRO A 10 1.22 11.76 6.38
N TRP A 11 0.52 11.91 7.52
CA TRP A 11 -0.89 11.57 7.66
C TRP A 11 -1.81 12.60 7.00
N VAL A 12 -2.78 12.13 6.21
CA VAL A 12 -3.74 13.00 5.51
C VAL A 12 -4.82 13.55 6.44
N LYS A 13 -5.40 12.70 7.29
CA LYS A 13 -6.47 13.08 8.24
C LYS A 13 -6.02 12.97 9.70
N GLY A 14 -4.70 13.03 9.95
CA GLY A 14 -4.11 12.74 11.25
C GLY A 14 -3.79 11.25 11.43
N LYS A 15 -3.05 10.91 12.50
CA LYS A 15 -2.68 9.52 12.79
C LYS A 15 -3.95 8.71 13.07
N PRO A 16 -4.21 7.61 12.36
CA PRO A 16 -5.39 6.79 12.61
C PRO A 16 -5.34 6.18 14.00
N ALA A 17 -6.53 5.91 14.57
CA ALA A 17 -6.64 5.21 15.83
C ALA A 17 -5.94 3.84 15.76
N GLN A 18 -5.23 3.48 16.82
CA GLN A 18 -4.59 2.18 16.91
C GLN A 18 -5.66 1.12 17.16
N ILE A 19 -5.80 0.18 16.23
CA ILE A 19 -6.68 -0.98 16.36
C ILE A 19 -5.86 -2.18 16.82
N HIS A 20 -6.45 -3.00 17.71
CA HIS A 20 -5.87 -4.27 18.09
C HIS A 20 -6.12 -5.29 16.96
N ILE A 21 -5.04 -5.90 16.46
CA ILE A 21 -5.11 -6.90 15.40
C ILE A 21 -4.25 -8.07 15.81
N GLU A 22 -4.87 -9.24 15.89
CA GLU A 22 -4.22 -10.48 16.25
C GLU A 22 -3.49 -11.10 15.06
N ILE A 23 -2.42 -11.83 15.37
CA ILE A 23 -1.76 -12.72 14.41
C ILE A 23 -2.56 -14.01 14.37
N VAL A 24 -2.95 -14.43 13.17
CA VAL A 24 -3.72 -15.65 12.95
C VAL A 24 -2.91 -16.64 12.10
N PRO A 25 -3.21 -17.96 12.17
CA PRO A 25 -2.63 -18.94 11.25
C PRO A 25 -2.87 -18.54 9.79
N HIS A 26 -2.00 -19.01 8.91
CA HIS A 26 -2.11 -18.75 7.47
C HIS A 26 -3.52 -19.11 6.95
N ASN A 27 -4.12 -18.19 6.21
CA ASN A 27 -5.43 -18.39 5.59
C ASN A 27 -5.30 -18.33 4.06
N PRO A 28 -5.61 -19.42 3.31
CA PRO A 28 -5.54 -19.41 1.84
C PRO A 28 -6.47 -18.38 1.18
N ASN A 29 -7.51 -17.91 1.89
CA ASN A 29 -8.39 -16.87 1.39
C ASN A 29 -7.68 -15.53 1.18
N TRP A 30 -6.50 -15.30 1.77
CA TRP A 30 -5.74 -14.08 1.54
C TRP A 30 -5.32 -13.92 0.07
N LEU A 31 -4.95 -15.01 -0.60
CA LEU A 31 -4.65 -14.99 -2.03
C LEU A 31 -5.90 -14.68 -2.87
N ILE A 32 -7.06 -15.19 -2.46
CA ILE A 32 -8.34 -14.93 -3.12
C ILE A 32 -8.70 -13.44 -2.99
N GLN A 33 -8.64 -12.91 -1.76
CA GLN A 33 -8.89 -11.50 -1.47
C GLN A 33 -7.92 -10.59 -2.26
N PHE A 34 -6.63 -10.93 -2.31
CA PHE A 34 -5.68 -10.21 -3.14
C PHE A 34 -6.09 -10.20 -4.62
N ASN A 35 -6.42 -11.36 -5.20
CA ASN A 35 -6.78 -11.47 -6.61
C ASN A 35 -8.07 -10.69 -6.95
N GLU A 36 -9.04 -10.67 -6.04
CA GLU A 36 -10.25 -9.85 -6.17
C GLU A 36 -9.90 -8.35 -6.19
N GLN A 37 -9.11 -7.88 -5.22
CA GLN A 37 -8.71 -6.47 -5.15
C GLN A 37 -7.83 -6.07 -6.34
N LYS A 38 -6.89 -6.93 -6.75
CA LYS A 38 -6.07 -6.73 -7.96
C LYS A 38 -6.96 -6.53 -9.19
N SER A 39 -7.99 -7.37 -9.36
CA SER A 39 -8.89 -7.28 -10.51
C SER A 39 -9.70 -5.99 -10.48
N LEU A 40 -10.22 -5.58 -9.32
CA LEU A 40 -10.94 -4.31 -9.15
C LEU A 40 -10.06 -3.10 -9.46
N ILE A 41 -8.84 -3.06 -8.91
CA ILE A 41 -7.88 -1.98 -9.14
C ILE A 41 -7.46 -1.93 -10.62
N GLN A 42 -7.14 -3.08 -11.22
CA GLN A 42 -6.73 -3.15 -12.63
C GLN A 42 -7.84 -2.65 -13.57
N ASN A 43 -9.10 -2.98 -13.27
CA ASN A 43 -10.24 -2.52 -14.06
C ASN A 43 -10.48 -1.01 -13.89
N ALA A 44 -10.33 -0.48 -12.68
CA ALA A 44 -10.52 0.94 -12.40
C ALA A 44 -9.39 1.83 -12.96
N LEU A 45 -8.19 1.27 -13.12
CA LEU A 45 -6.96 1.98 -13.49
C LEU A 45 -6.28 1.39 -14.73
N SER A 46 -7.03 0.82 -15.69
CA SER A 46 -6.49 0.02 -16.80
C SER A 46 -5.31 0.65 -17.54
N ASP A 47 -5.37 1.97 -17.78
CA ASP A 47 -4.35 2.70 -18.54
C ASP A 47 -3.24 3.31 -17.66
N ILE A 48 -3.38 3.18 -16.33
CA ILE A 48 -2.54 3.84 -15.32
C ILE A 48 -1.71 2.80 -14.54
N ALA A 49 -2.31 1.66 -14.21
CA ALA A 49 -1.68 0.58 -13.45
C ALA A 49 -0.66 -0.18 -14.31
N LEU A 50 0.62 -0.09 -13.91
CA LEU A 50 1.75 -0.75 -14.58
C LEU A 50 2.09 -2.11 -13.94
N SER A 51 1.92 -2.24 -12.63
CA SER A 51 2.06 -3.50 -11.89
C SER A 51 1.20 -3.49 -10.63
N ILE A 52 0.70 -4.66 -10.25
CA ILE A 52 -0.06 -4.90 -9.02
C ILE A 52 0.41 -6.23 -8.40
N GLU A 53 1.05 -6.15 -7.24
CA GLU A 53 1.74 -7.27 -6.60
C GLU A 53 1.27 -7.48 -5.15
N HIS A 54 1.13 -8.75 -4.76
CA HIS A 54 0.83 -9.13 -3.37
C HIS A 54 2.15 -9.17 -2.60
N ILE A 55 2.26 -8.34 -1.58
CA ILE A 55 3.44 -8.26 -0.74
C ILE A 55 3.08 -8.55 0.73
N GLY A 56 4.07 -8.48 1.61
CA GLY A 56 3.88 -8.68 3.04
C GLY A 56 3.64 -10.14 3.43
N SER A 57 3.37 -10.37 4.72
CA SER A 57 3.31 -11.72 5.28
C SER A 57 2.12 -12.53 4.76
N THR A 58 1.01 -11.89 4.37
CA THR A 58 -0.18 -12.59 3.84
C THR A 58 0.02 -13.14 2.43
N ALA A 59 1.09 -12.74 1.74
CA ALA A 59 1.51 -13.32 0.46
C ALA A 59 2.32 -14.63 0.61
N VAL A 60 2.78 -14.97 1.83
CA VAL A 60 3.63 -16.13 2.09
C VAL A 60 2.78 -17.31 2.56
N ALA A 61 2.67 -18.33 1.72
CA ALA A 61 1.94 -19.55 2.05
C ALA A 61 2.49 -20.21 3.33
N GLY A 62 1.59 -20.55 4.26
CA GLY A 62 1.94 -21.20 5.53
C GLY A 62 2.43 -20.26 6.65
N LEU A 63 2.57 -18.96 6.40
CA LEU A 63 3.00 -18.00 7.41
C LEU A 63 1.83 -17.42 8.22
N ALA A 64 1.92 -17.47 9.55
CA ALA A 64 0.99 -16.77 10.43
C ALA A 64 1.21 -15.25 10.34
N ALA A 65 0.12 -14.48 10.23
CA ALA A 65 0.20 -13.05 9.95
C ALA A 65 -1.02 -12.29 10.53
N LYS A 66 -0.91 -10.96 10.58
CA LYS A 66 -2.09 -10.10 10.72
C LYS A 66 -2.92 -10.23 9.43
N PRO A 67 -4.26 -10.37 9.50
CA PRO A 67 -5.11 -10.58 8.33
C PRO A 67 -5.33 -9.26 7.54
N ILE A 68 -4.24 -8.68 7.04
CA ILE A 68 -4.21 -7.47 6.23
C ILE A 68 -3.51 -7.80 4.92
N ILE A 69 -4.15 -7.48 3.79
CA ILE A 69 -3.56 -7.66 2.47
C ILE A 69 -2.72 -6.44 2.14
N ASP A 70 -1.42 -6.61 1.95
CA ASP A 70 -0.54 -5.54 1.49
C ASP A 70 -0.34 -5.65 -0.03
N ILE A 71 -0.61 -4.56 -0.75
CA ILE A 71 -0.57 -4.51 -2.22
C ILE A 71 0.33 -3.37 -2.65
N ASP A 72 1.28 -3.67 -3.53
CA ASP A 72 2.04 -2.66 -4.27
C ASP A 72 1.38 -2.40 -5.62
N LEU A 73 1.03 -1.13 -5.87
CA LEU A 73 0.55 -0.60 -7.14
C LEU A 73 1.61 0.33 -7.73
N ILE A 74 2.13 -0.03 -8.89
CA ILE A 74 3.09 0.80 -9.64
C ILE A 74 2.36 1.56 -10.72
N ILE A 75 2.54 2.89 -10.77
CA ILE A 75 2.00 3.78 -11.79
C ILE A 75 3.10 4.70 -12.34
N GLU A 76 2.83 5.45 -13.42
CA GLU A 76 3.85 6.34 -14.00
C GLU A 76 4.19 7.50 -13.03
N ASN A 77 3.19 8.16 -12.45
CA ASN A 77 3.39 9.32 -11.58
C ASN A 77 2.42 9.37 -10.38
N PRO A 78 2.84 8.91 -9.18
CA PRO A 78 2.01 8.99 -7.97
C PRO A 78 1.67 10.39 -7.49
N LYS A 79 2.35 11.43 -7.97
CA LYS A 79 2.01 12.82 -7.62
C LYS A 79 0.72 13.29 -8.30
N ASP A 80 0.36 12.70 -9.43
CA ASP A 80 -0.87 13.05 -10.15
C ASP A 80 -2.06 12.31 -9.52
N GLU A 81 -2.39 12.69 -8.29
CA GLU A 81 -3.45 12.09 -7.50
C GLU A 81 -4.82 12.18 -8.17
N SER A 82 -5.08 13.25 -8.93
CA SER A 82 -6.31 13.42 -9.71
C SER A 82 -6.56 12.31 -10.72
N SER A 83 -5.50 11.64 -11.19
CA SER A 83 -5.62 10.59 -12.20
C SER A 83 -6.06 9.23 -11.64
N TYR A 84 -5.91 8.97 -10.33
CA TYR A 84 -6.17 7.62 -9.79
C TYR A 84 -6.88 7.59 -8.42
N ILE A 85 -6.72 8.61 -7.57
CA ILE A 85 -7.33 8.61 -6.23
C ILE A 85 -8.86 8.56 -6.31
N PRO A 86 -9.55 9.37 -7.14
CA PRO A 86 -11.01 9.30 -7.22
C PRO A 86 -11.54 7.91 -7.62
N GLN A 87 -10.84 7.20 -8.51
CA GLN A 87 -11.20 5.85 -8.92
C GLN A 87 -10.99 4.83 -7.80
N LEU A 88 -9.90 4.95 -7.03
CA LEU A 88 -9.67 4.09 -5.86
C LEU A 88 -10.67 4.40 -4.72
N GLU A 89 -11.01 5.67 -4.51
CA GLU A 89 -12.03 6.09 -3.55
C GLU A 89 -13.41 5.55 -3.93
N ALA A 90 -13.74 5.48 -5.23
CA ALA A 90 -14.96 4.85 -5.70
C ALA A 90 -15.02 3.33 -5.41
N LEU A 91 -13.87 2.67 -5.23
CA LEU A 91 -13.77 1.28 -4.75
C LEU A 91 -13.79 1.16 -3.22
N GLY A 92 -13.88 2.29 -2.49
CA GLY A 92 -13.92 2.33 -1.02
C GLY A 92 -12.56 2.50 -0.35
N TYR A 93 -11.48 2.69 -1.12
CA TYR A 93 -10.17 2.99 -0.53
C TYR A 93 -10.11 4.42 -0.01
N GLU A 94 -9.48 4.61 1.15
CA GLU A 94 -9.26 5.93 1.73
C GLU A 94 -7.77 6.28 1.70
N LEU A 95 -7.41 7.46 1.21
CA LEU A 95 -6.04 7.94 1.27
C LEU A 95 -5.63 8.30 2.71
N ILE A 96 -4.61 7.61 3.23
CA ILE A 96 -4.12 7.77 4.61
C ILE A 96 -2.77 8.47 4.67
N ILE A 97 -1.85 8.18 3.73
CA ILE A 97 -0.47 8.68 3.78
C ILE A 97 -0.07 9.40 2.49
N ARG A 98 0.60 10.54 2.63
CA ARG A 98 1.41 11.18 1.58
C ARG A 98 2.86 11.32 2.03
N GLU A 99 3.77 10.67 1.31
CA GLU A 99 5.21 10.78 1.56
C GLU A 99 6.00 11.20 0.32
N PRO A 100 5.94 12.48 -0.08
CA PRO A 100 6.66 12.98 -1.27
C PRO A 100 8.18 12.79 -1.20
N SER A 101 8.76 12.77 0.00
CA SER A 101 10.20 12.55 0.21
C SER A 101 10.60 11.08 0.14
N TRP A 102 9.65 10.15 0.20
CA TRP A 102 9.88 8.71 0.08
C TRP A 102 9.26 8.24 -1.23
N TYR A 103 9.94 8.58 -2.32
CA TYR A 103 9.59 8.14 -3.67
C TYR A 103 8.16 8.45 -4.14
N GLN A 104 7.58 9.55 -3.65
CA GLN A 104 6.20 9.92 -3.94
C GLN A 104 5.14 8.94 -3.43
N HIS A 105 5.50 8.09 -2.46
CA HIS A 105 4.60 7.10 -1.88
C HIS A 105 3.26 7.69 -1.45
N ARG A 106 2.19 6.97 -1.78
CA ARG A 106 0.87 7.09 -1.16
C ARG A 106 0.46 5.77 -0.56
N MET A 107 -0.23 5.83 0.57
CA MET A 107 -0.90 4.66 1.12
C MET A 107 -2.39 4.93 1.18
N LEU A 108 -3.18 4.04 0.60
CA LEU A 108 -4.61 3.99 0.79
C LEU A 108 -4.99 2.74 1.61
N LYS A 109 -6.14 2.78 2.28
CA LYS A 109 -6.66 1.65 3.05
C LYS A 109 -8.08 1.29 2.65
N LEU A 110 -8.36 -0.01 2.59
CA LEU A 110 -9.72 -0.56 2.56
C LEU A 110 -9.99 -1.21 3.92
N SER A 111 -11.20 -1.06 4.45
CA SER A 111 -11.58 -1.61 5.77
C SER A 111 -12.10 -3.04 5.70
N ASN A 112 -12.73 -3.44 4.60
CA ASN A 112 -13.24 -4.79 4.39
C ASN A 112 -13.14 -5.25 2.92
N PRO A 113 -12.26 -6.22 2.58
CA PRO A 113 -11.22 -6.77 3.46
C PRO A 113 -10.24 -5.67 3.91
N MET A 114 -9.49 -5.93 4.98
CA MET A 114 -8.44 -4.99 5.39
C MET A 114 -7.30 -5.01 4.36
N VAL A 115 -7.08 -3.89 3.68
CA VAL A 115 -6.04 -3.74 2.66
C VAL A 115 -5.20 -2.51 2.97
N ASN A 116 -3.88 -2.66 2.79
CA ASN A 116 -2.96 -1.55 2.65
C ASN A 116 -2.52 -1.50 1.17
N LEU A 117 -2.93 -0.45 0.46
CA LEU A 117 -2.57 -0.23 -0.93
C LEU A 117 -1.48 0.83 -1.02
N HIS A 118 -0.29 0.43 -1.43
CA HIS A 118 0.88 1.29 -1.56
C HIS A 118 1.07 1.68 -3.03
N VAL A 119 1.14 2.97 -3.30
CA VAL A 119 1.27 3.51 -4.66
C VAL A 119 2.65 4.10 -4.85
N PHE A 120 3.40 3.56 -5.82
CA PHE A 120 4.75 3.98 -6.17
C PHE A 120 4.90 4.31 -7.66
N GLY A 121 5.95 5.06 -7.99
CA GLY A 121 6.25 5.47 -9.37
C GLY A 121 7.13 4.46 -10.09
N LYS A 122 6.96 4.32 -11.41
CA LYS A 122 7.70 3.41 -12.32
C LYS A 122 9.22 3.41 -12.14
N LYS A 123 9.83 4.54 -11.78
CA LYS A 123 11.29 4.65 -11.54
C LYS A 123 11.82 3.74 -10.42
N LEU A 124 10.95 3.06 -9.69
CA LEU A 124 11.31 2.10 -8.65
C LEU A 124 11.17 0.63 -9.05
N SER A 125 10.62 0.31 -10.23
CA SER A 125 10.16 -1.05 -10.53
C SER A 125 11.23 -2.02 -11.08
N ARG A 126 12.52 -1.66 -11.09
CA ARG A 126 13.60 -2.61 -11.41
C ARG A 126 14.80 -2.35 -10.49
N THR A 127 15.04 -3.29 -9.57
CA THR A 127 16.25 -3.44 -8.72
C THR A 127 16.26 -2.75 -7.34
N LEU A 128 15.17 -2.12 -6.86
CA LEU A 128 15.15 -1.47 -5.52
C LEU A 128 14.13 -2.06 -4.51
N ALA A 129 13.66 -3.29 -4.71
CA ALA A 129 12.79 -3.97 -3.75
C ALA A 129 13.37 -4.18 -2.32
N PRO A 130 14.71 -4.24 -2.07
CA PRO A 130 15.18 -4.54 -0.71
C PRO A 130 14.87 -3.46 0.35
N PRO A 131 15.01 -2.13 0.11
CA PRO A 131 14.74 -1.14 1.16
C PRO A 131 13.26 -0.81 1.36
N ILE A 132 12.42 -0.93 0.33
CA ILE A 132 10.99 -0.56 0.42
C ILE A 132 10.24 -1.59 1.26
N ILE A 133 10.42 -2.88 0.98
CA ILE A 133 9.84 -3.99 1.75
C ILE A 133 10.36 -3.95 3.19
N GLN A 134 11.66 -3.73 3.41
CA GLN A 134 12.23 -3.68 4.77
C GLN A 134 11.74 -2.47 5.58
N ALA A 135 11.52 -1.31 4.95
CA ALA A 135 11.01 -0.12 5.63
C ALA A 135 9.53 -0.27 6.05
N MET A 136 8.74 -0.99 5.26
CA MET A 136 7.32 -1.26 5.57
C MET A 136 7.17 -2.26 6.71
N VAL A 137 8.02 -3.30 6.75
CA VAL A 137 8.08 -4.28 7.85
C VAL A 137 8.52 -3.64 9.18
N ASN A 138 9.43 -2.66 9.13
CA ASN A 138 10.01 -2.05 10.34
C ASN A 138 9.16 -0.92 10.96
N ASN A 139 8.07 -0.48 10.31
CA ASN A 139 7.25 0.65 10.78
C ASN A 139 5.92 0.22 11.44
N THR A 140 5.77 -1.08 11.71
CA THR A 140 4.59 -1.68 12.37
C THR A 140 4.82 -2.09 13.84
N SER A 141 5.83 -1.52 14.50
CA SER A 141 6.10 -1.67 15.94
C SER A 141 5.86 -0.37 16.70
#